data_AF-A0A966XSQ2-F1
#
_entry.id   AF-A0A966XSQ2-F1
#
_cell.length_a   1.000
_cell.length_b   1.000
_cell.length_c   1.000
_cell.angle_alpha   90.00
_cell.angle_beta   90.00
_cell.angle_gamma   90.00
#
_symmetry.space_group_name_H-M   'P 1'
#
loop_
_entity.id
_entity.type
_entity.pdbx_description
1 polymer ?
#
loop_
_entity_poly.entity_id
_entity_poly.type
_entity_poly.pdbx_seq_one_letter_code
_entity_poly.pdbx_strand_id
1 'polypeptide(L)' 'MDKPKAVTAAAHKLARLIYTMRTKGEEYTNQGRDYYEERYRERVLRALAQRAAQLGMQILPIAQSA' A
#
# COMPACT_ATOMS: atom_id res chain seq x y z
N MET A 1 15.76 9.20 -9.32
CA MET A 1 14.84 8.19 -9.87
C MET A 1 14.84 8.33 -11.38
N ASP A 2 15.32 7.33 -12.12
CA ASP A 2 15.42 7.41 -13.58
C ASP A 2 14.01 7.47 -14.19
N LYS A 3 13.69 8.57 -14.89
CA LYS A 3 12.42 8.77 -15.62
C LYS A 3 11.92 7.52 -16.37
N PRO A 4 12.75 6.79 -17.16
CA PRO A 4 12.27 5.61 -17.88
C PRO A 4 11.78 4.48 -16.93
N LYS A 5 12.43 4.29 -15.78
CA LYS A 5 12.02 3.25 -14.81
C LYS A 5 10.63 3.56 -14.22
N ALA A 6 10.35 4.84 -13.96
CA ALA A 6 9.04 5.26 -13.45
C ALA A 6 7.93 5.02 -14.49
N VAL A 7 8.19 5.33 -15.77
CA VAL A 7 7.25 5.09 -16.87
C VAL A 7 6.94 3.60 -17.02
N THR A 8 7.97 2.74 -17.01
CA THR A 8 7.78 1.29 -17.10
C THR A 8 6.99 0.74 -15.92
N ALA A 9 7.26 1.20 -14.69
CA ALA A 9 6.52 0.78 -13.52
C ALA A 9 5.03 1.16 -13.59
N ALA A 10 4.72 2.36 -14.09
CA ALA A 10 3.35 2.82 -14.30
C ALA A 10 2.64 1.99 -15.37
N ALA A 11 3.28 1.77 -16.53
CA ALA A 11 2.75 0.96 -17.62
C ALA A 11 2.46 -0.48 -17.17
N HIS A 12 3.38 -1.10 -16.43
CA HIS A 12 3.19 -2.45 -15.88
C HIS A 12 2.00 -2.50 -14.92
N LYS A 13 1.82 -1.48 -14.06
CA LYS A 13 0.68 -1.40 -13.14
C LYS A 13 -0.65 -1.32 -13.89
N LEU A 14 -0.72 -0.52 -14.97
CA LEU A 14 -1.90 -0.40 -15.82
C LEU A 14 -2.21 -1.71 -16.56
N ALA A 15 -1.20 -2.33 -17.17
CA ALA A 15 -1.36 -3.60 -17.87
C ALA A 15 -1.92 -4.70 -16.95
N ARG A 16 -1.43 -4.75 -15.70
CA ARG A 16 -1.90 -5.73 -14.72
C ARG A 16 -3.35 -5.51 -14.32
N LEU A 17 -3.77 -4.24 -14.15
CA LEU A 17 -5.15 -3.87 -13.86
C LEU A 17 -6.08 -4.29 -14.99
N ILE A 18 -5.74 -3.93 -16.23
CA ILE A 18 -6.52 -4.27 -17.42
C ILE A 18 -6.63 -5.80 -17.58
N TYR A 19 -5.53 -6.51 -17.35
CA TYR A 19 -5.51 -7.97 -17.40
C TYR A 19 -6.46 -8.58 -16.36
N THR A 20 -6.41 -8.14 -15.09
CA THR A 20 -7.29 -8.67 -14.05
C THR A 20 -8.76 -8.34 -14.31
N MET A 21 -9.05 -7.11 -14.78
CA MET A 21 -10.41 -6.73 -15.17
C MET A 21 -10.95 -7.64 -16.28
N ARG A 22 -10.13 -7.88 -17.32
CA ARG A 22 -10.53 -8.71 -18.48
C ARG A 22 -10.63 -10.20 -18.14
N THR A 23 -9.75 -10.73 -17.28
CA THR A 23 -9.67 -12.18 -17.03
C THR A 23 -10.53 -12.64 -15.87
N LYS A 24 -10.70 -11.83 -14.82
CA LYS A 24 -11.47 -12.18 -13.63
C LYS A 24 -12.87 -11.59 -13.62
N GLY A 25 -13.19 -10.69 -14.56
CA GLY A 25 -14.47 -9.98 -14.59
C GLY A 25 -14.67 -9.05 -13.39
N GLU A 26 -13.59 -8.72 -12.67
CA GLU A 26 -13.63 -7.76 -11.57
C GLU A 26 -13.85 -6.36 -12.14
N GLU A 27 -14.98 -5.73 -11.80
CA GLU A 27 -15.21 -4.33 -12.12
C GLU A 27 -14.14 -3.46 -11.45
N TYR A 28 -13.60 -2.49 -12.20
CA TYR A 28 -12.71 -1.51 -11.63
C TYR A 28 -13.48 -0.58 -10.70
N THR A 29 -13.48 -0.92 -9.43
CA THR A 29 -13.92 0.00 -8.39
C THR A 29 -12.73 0.90 -8.04
N ASN A 30 -12.87 2.19 -8.33
CA ASN A 30 -11.95 3.18 -7.79
C ASN A 30 -12.21 3.28 -6.28
N GLN A 31 -11.59 2.37 -5.54
CA GLN A 31 -11.46 2.48 -4.09
C GLN A 31 -10.65 3.74 -3.88
N GLY A 32 -11.33 4.85 -3.57
CA GLY A 32 -10.77 6.19 -3.63
C GLY A 32 -9.49 6.36 -2.81
N ARG A 33 -8.97 7.59 -2.82
CA ARG A 33 -7.73 7.96 -2.12
C ARG A 33 -7.66 7.40 -0.68
N ASP A 34 -8.75 7.52 0.06
CA ASP A 34 -8.85 7.13 1.47
C ASP A 34 -8.57 5.64 1.70
N TYR A 35 -9.03 4.76 0.79
CA TYR A 35 -8.77 3.33 0.88
C TYR A 35 -7.28 3.01 0.78
N TYR A 36 -6.60 3.67 -0.15
CA TYR A 36 -5.16 3.48 -0.35
C TYR A 36 -4.34 4.09 0.78
N GLU A 37 -4.78 5.21 1.35
CA GLU A 37 -4.14 5.83 2.50
C GLU A 37 -4.26 4.96 3.76
N GLU A 38 -5.44 4.38 4.03
CA GLU A 38 -5.64 3.49 5.17
C GLU A 38 -4.75 2.23 5.07
N ARG A 39 -4.73 1.60 3.88
CA ARG A 39 -3.88 0.42 3.65
C ARG A 39 -2.39 0.74 3.69
N TYR A 40 -2.00 1.94 3.28
CA TYR A 40 -0.62 2.42 3.44
C TYR A 40 -0.28 2.59 4.92
N ARG A 41 -1.17 3.21 5.71
CA ARG A 41 -1.02 3.39 7.16
C ARG A 41 -0.85 2.04 7.86
N GLU A 42 -1.71 1.06 7.56
CA GLU A 42 -1.60 -0.30 8.09
C GLU A 42 -0.24 -0.95 7.79
N ARG A 43 0.23 -0.83 6.54
CA ARG A 43 1.54 -1.36 6.13
C ARG A 43 2.69 -0.74 6.92
N VAL A 44 2.64 0.58 7.10
CA VAL A 44 3.67 1.32 7.85
C VAL A 44 3.66 0.87 9.32
N LEU A 45 2.49 0.79 9.95
CA LEU A 45 2.37 0.33 11.33
C LEU A 45 2.88 -1.11 11.51
N ARG A 46 2.53 -2.02 10.58
CA ARG A 46 3.01 -3.41 10.62
C ARG A 46 4.52 -3.50 10.48
N ALA A 47 5.10 -2.77 9.53
CA ALA A 47 6.55 -2.75 9.33
C ALA A 47 7.28 -2.18 10.56
N LEU A 48 6.71 -1.15 11.18
CA LEU A 48 7.25 -0.56 12.41
C LEU A 48 7.19 -1.58 13.56
N ALA A 49 6.04 -2.24 13.77
CA ALA A 49 5.88 -3.25 14.80
C ALA A 49 6.84 -4.44 14.63
N GLN A 50 7.04 -4.90 13.39
CA GLN A 50 8.03 -5.94 13.08
C GLN A 50 9.45 -5.49 13.43
N ARG A 51 9.81 -4.25 13.11
CA ARG A 51 11.14 -3.70 13.44
C ARG A 51 11.34 -3.55 14.95
N ALA A 52 10.31 -3.14 15.69
CA ALA A 52 10.37 -3.08 17.14
C ALA A 52 10.56 -4.49 17.74
N ALA A 53 9.81 -5.48 17.27
CA ALA A 53 9.91 -6.86 17.73
C ALA A 53 11.32 -7.45 17.50
N GLN A 54 11.96 -7.14 16.36
CA GLN A 54 13.35 -7.53 16.08
C GLN A 54 14.36 -6.94 17.07
N LEU A 55 14.03 -5.80 17.68
CA LEU A 55 14.86 -5.12 18.68
C LEU A 55 14.46 -5.47 20.13
N GLY A 56 13.55 -6.44 20.33
CA GLY A 56 13.02 -6.78 21.66
C GLY A 56 12.11 -5.71 22.26
N MET A 57 11.56 -4.82 21.42
CA MET A 57 10.66 -3.73 21.82
C MET A 57 9.23 -3.99 21.34
N GLN A 58 8.25 -3.38 22.02
CA GLN A 58 6.85 -3.38 21.62
C GLN A 58 6.36 -1.96 21.36
N ILE A 59 5.58 -1.77 20.31
CA ILE A 59 4.95 -0.48 20.00
C ILE A 59 3.60 -0.44 20.68
N LEU A 60 3.41 0.58 21.50
CA LEU A 60 2.13 0.88 22.14
C LEU A 60 1.59 2.19 21.56
N PRO A 61 0.31 2.25 21.17
CA PRO A 61 -0.31 3.51 20.80
C PRO A 61 -0.36 4.41 22.03
N ILE A 62 0.23 5.60 21.92
CA ILE A 62 -0.01 6.66 22.90
C ILE A 62 -1.43 7.19 22.66
N ALA A 63 -2.29 7.14 23.69
CA ALA A 63 -3.59 7.79 23.63
C ALA A 63 -3.34 9.29 23.41
N GLN A 64 -3.74 9.81 22.25
CA GLN A 64 -3.66 11.24 21.99
C GLN A 64 -4.53 11.95 23.02
N SER A 65 -3.93 12.81 23.84
CA SER A 65 -4.67 13.78 24.64
C SER A 65 -5.38 14.71 23.67
N ALA A 66 -6.70 14.84 23.86
CA ALA A 66 -7.55 15.76 23.11
C ALA A 66 -7.14 17.23 23.35
#